data_AF-A0A2V9NJX2-F1
#
_entry.id   AF-A0A2V9NJX2-F1
#
_cell.length_a   1.000
_cell.length_b   1.000
_cell.length_c   1.000
_cell.angle_alpha   90.00
_cell.angle_beta   90.00
_cell.angle_gamma   90.00
#
_symmetry.space_group_name_H-M   'P 1'
#
loop_
_entity.id
_entity.type
_entity.pdbx_description
1 polymer ?
#
loop_
_entity_poly.entity_id
_entity_poly.type
_entity_poly.pdbx_seq_one_letter_code
_entity_poly.pdbx_strand_id
1 'polypeptide(L)'
;MRRAALVAVVVYGFLASFLIFSQATLAQISKTVDTIPVSQIHAGMRGVAYTVFQGTKPEPMDVEVLGILKNANGPKGDIILVRLGGTKAEYTGVVAGMSGSPVYFDGKLAGAIAFRIGEFSKEPIAGVTPISEMLEISALDSTPTSVPVQAKSIPGLTAKTSGPGLPSAAAQSFANYLKPIETPLVFSGFSEDSIQRFAPQFAAEGIVPVMGVGSASDTKQPDPLEPGSAVSAILVRGDMDIAATCTVTYIDPQHLLACGHPLLQFGMINLPMTKAQVLATLPSPLNAFKIVNATETVGSFVQDRHTGILGEFGKKPEMIPVTLTIHGGTTAKTSARSQFRPLFLTLSTG
;
A
#
# COMPACT_ATOMS: atom_id res chain seq x y z
N MET A 1 45.59 -54.08 22.43
CA MET A 1 44.11 -54.17 22.22
C MET A 1 43.28 -53.14 23.00
N ARG A 2 43.86 -52.17 23.75
CA ARG A 2 43.07 -51.19 24.54
C ARG A 2 42.95 -49.78 23.93
N ARG A 3 43.64 -49.47 22.82
CA ARG A 3 43.59 -48.14 22.16
C ARG A 3 42.61 -48.05 20.99
N ALA A 4 42.25 -49.18 20.36
CA ALA A 4 41.28 -49.20 19.26
C ALA A 4 39.82 -49.11 19.74
N ALA A 5 39.52 -49.59 20.96
CA ALA A 5 38.17 -49.54 21.53
C ALA A 5 37.76 -48.13 21.99
N LEU A 6 38.72 -47.25 22.30
CA LEU A 6 38.42 -45.90 22.80
C LEU A 6 38.02 -44.93 21.68
N VAL A 7 38.56 -45.12 20.47
CA VAL A 7 38.27 -44.24 19.31
C VAL A 7 36.87 -44.49 18.75
N ALA A 8 36.39 -45.73 18.78
CA ALA A 8 35.05 -46.07 18.31
C ALA A 8 33.92 -45.47 19.16
N VAL A 9 34.13 -45.34 20.48
CA VAL A 9 33.12 -44.80 21.42
C VAL A 9 32.99 -43.28 21.30
N VAL A 10 34.09 -42.57 21.02
CA VAL A 10 34.05 -41.09 20.86
C VAL A 10 33.39 -40.69 19.53
N VAL A 11 33.60 -41.45 18.46
CA VAL A 11 32.99 -41.16 17.15
C VAL A 11 31.48 -41.44 17.16
N TYR A 12 31.01 -42.50 17.83
CA TYR A 12 29.57 -42.77 17.97
C TYR A 12 28.88 -41.82 18.97
N GLY A 13 29.59 -41.33 20.00
CA GLY A 13 29.04 -40.32 20.91
C GLY A 13 28.78 -38.96 20.26
N PHE A 14 29.64 -38.55 19.31
CA PHE A 14 29.44 -37.32 18.54
C PHE A 14 28.37 -37.45 17.44
N LEU A 15 28.23 -38.62 16.82
CA LEU A 15 27.17 -38.89 15.84
C LEU A 15 25.78 -39.02 16.49
N ALA A 16 25.68 -39.54 17.71
CA ALA A 16 24.41 -39.61 18.45
C ALA A 16 23.97 -38.25 19.03
N SER A 17 24.91 -37.34 19.28
CA SER A 17 24.61 -35.98 19.78
C SER A 17 24.15 -35.02 18.66
N PHE A 18 24.39 -35.36 17.39
CA PHE A 18 23.96 -34.59 16.22
C PHE A 18 22.56 -34.96 15.72
N LEU A 19 21.99 -36.09 16.18
CA LEU A 19 20.69 -36.62 15.75
C LEU A 19 19.53 -36.29 16.70
N ILE A 20 19.79 -35.57 17.81
CA ILE A 20 18.77 -35.16 18.79
C ILE A 20 18.51 -33.64 18.76
N PHE A 21 19.07 -32.91 17.78
CA PHE A 21 18.49 -31.62 17.36
C PHE A 21 17.23 -31.89 16.53
N SER A 22 16.26 -32.44 17.25
CA SER A 22 14.88 -32.67 16.89
C SER A 22 14.27 -31.34 16.45
N GLN A 23 14.04 -31.23 15.15
CA GLN A 23 12.78 -30.75 14.56
C GLN A 23 11.92 -29.89 15.50
N ALA A 24 12.40 -28.68 15.82
CA ALA A 24 11.52 -27.57 16.12
C ALA A 24 11.26 -26.83 14.81
N THR A 25 10.60 -27.50 13.86
CA THR A 25 9.80 -26.78 12.87
C THR A 25 8.77 -26.01 13.68
N LEU A 26 8.98 -24.71 13.82
CA LEU A 26 7.88 -23.79 14.09
C LEU A 26 6.88 -23.97 12.95
N ALA A 27 5.93 -24.88 13.12
CA ALA A 27 4.63 -24.74 12.52
C ALA A 27 4.04 -23.47 13.14
N GLN A 28 4.43 -22.33 12.60
CA GLN A 28 3.75 -21.08 12.82
C GLN A 28 2.37 -21.30 12.19
N ILE A 29 1.42 -21.77 13.02
CA ILE A 29 0.02 -21.89 12.64
C ILE A 29 -0.34 -20.50 12.14
N SER A 30 -0.47 -20.36 10.82
CA SER A 30 -1.00 -19.15 10.21
C SER A 30 -2.37 -18.96 10.83
N LYS A 31 -2.46 -18.02 11.76
CA LYS A 31 -3.73 -17.70 12.42
C LYS A 31 -4.56 -17.06 11.32
N THR A 32 -5.46 -17.82 10.73
CA THR A 32 -6.41 -17.31 9.75
C THR A 32 -7.12 -16.13 10.38
N VAL A 33 -6.95 -14.94 9.80
CA VAL A 33 -7.59 -13.74 10.32
C VAL A 33 -9.08 -13.90 10.10
N ASP A 34 -9.84 -13.91 11.19
CA ASP A 34 -11.29 -13.92 11.13
C ASP A 34 -11.78 -12.65 10.45
N THR A 35 -12.67 -12.81 9.47
CA THR A 35 -13.31 -11.69 8.75
C THR A 35 -14.79 -11.60 9.09
N ILE A 36 -15.36 -10.41 8.93
CA ILE A 36 -16.80 -10.16 9.05
C ILE A 36 -17.37 -9.81 7.67
N PRO A 37 -18.42 -10.50 7.19
CA PRO A 37 -19.05 -10.17 5.93
C PRO A 37 -19.86 -8.88 6.05
N VAL A 38 -19.91 -8.10 4.95
CA VAL A 38 -20.64 -6.82 4.88
C VAL A 38 -22.11 -6.95 5.29
N SER A 39 -22.74 -8.11 5.08
CA SER A 39 -24.13 -8.37 5.47
C SER A 39 -24.37 -8.38 6.99
N GLN A 40 -23.33 -8.55 7.80
CA GLN A 40 -23.42 -8.50 9.26
C GLN A 40 -23.15 -7.10 9.83
N ILE A 41 -22.66 -6.17 9.00
CA ILE A 41 -22.33 -4.80 9.42
C ILE A 41 -23.58 -3.92 9.28
N HIS A 42 -23.86 -3.11 10.31
CA HIS A 42 -25.01 -2.20 10.32
C HIS A 42 -24.67 -0.85 10.97
N ALA A 43 -25.49 0.17 10.71
CA ALA A 43 -25.31 1.49 11.31
C ALA A 43 -25.32 1.42 12.86
N GLY A 44 -24.51 2.27 13.48
CA GLY A 44 -24.28 2.30 14.93
C GLY A 44 -23.34 1.21 15.45
N MET A 45 -22.93 0.25 14.63
CA MET A 45 -21.92 -0.75 15.02
C MET A 45 -20.59 -0.05 15.31
N ARG A 46 -19.97 -0.41 16.44
CA ARG A 46 -18.70 0.17 16.90
C ARG A 46 -17.57 -0.82 16.73
N GLY A 47 -16.40 -0.28 16.42
CA GLY A 47 -15.20 -1.05 16.16
C GLY A 47 -13.95 -0.23 16.42
N VAL A 48 -12.83 -0.79 15.97
CA VAL A 48 -11.51 -0.20 16.12
C VAL A 48 -10.77 -0.31 14.80
N ALA A 49 -10.05 0.75 14.45
CA ALA A 49 -9.10 0.71 13.35
C ALA A 49 -7.69 0.99 13.84
N TYR A 50 -6.68 0.56 13.08
CA TYR A 50 -5.28 0.77 13.45
C TYR A 50 -4.52 1.58 12.41
N THR A 51 -3.76 2.57 12.85
CA THR A 51 -2.88 3.36 11.99
C THR A 51 -1.70 3.91 12.76
N VAL A 52 -0.59 4.17 12.07
CA VAL A 52 0.53 4.92 12.64
C VAL A 52 0.30 6.41 12.43
N PHE A 53 0.11 7.19 13.50
CA PHE A 53 0.10 8.66 13.42
C PHE A 53 1.51 9.26 13.50
N GLN A 54 2.42 8.61 14.22
CA GLN A 54 3.82 8.97 14.37
C GLN A 54 4.64 7.74 14.82
N GLY A 55 5.90 7.66 14.39
CA GLY A 55 6.78 6.53 14.64
C GLY A 55 6.52 5.36 13.69
N THR A 56 6.58 4.14 14.23
CA THR A 56 6.43 2.88 13.47
C THR A 56 5.28 2.02 14.00
N LYS A 57 4.81 2.31 15.22
CA LYS A 57 3.85 1.50 15.95
C LYS A 57 2.40 1.90 15.61
N PRO A 58 1.55 0.97 15.18
CA PRO A 58 0.13 1.23 15.00
C PRO A 58 -0.56 1.54 16.33
N GLU A 59 -1.46 2.51 16.28
CA GLU A 59 -2.29 2.93 17.41
C GLU A 59 -3.77 2.73 17.06
N PRO A 60 -4.62 2.37 18.05
CA PRO A 60 -6.04 2.22 17.82
C PRO A 60 -6.73 3.58 17.66
N MET A 61 -7.78 3.60 16.83
CA MET A 61 -8.75 4.68 16.73
C MET A 61 -10.17 4.10 16.71
N ASP A 62 -11.10 4.80 17.35
CA ASP A 62 -12.48 4.36 17.43
C ASP A 62 -13.16 4.47 16.07
N VAL A 63 -14.09 3.57 15.79
CA VAL A 63 -14.85 3.56 14.55
C VAL A 63 -16.32 3.34 14.85
N GLU A 64 -17.20 4.14 14.25
CA GLU A 64 -18.64 3.93 14.26
C GLU A 64 -19.17 3.85 12.83
N VAL A 65 -19.94 2.80 12.53
CA VAL A 65 -20.56 2.62 11.22
C VAL A 65 -21.73 3.60 11.05
N LEU A 66 -21.69 4.40 10.00
CA LEU A 66 -22.78 5.29 9.60
C LEU A 66 -23.75 4.59 8.65
N GLY A 67 -23.26 3.67 7.82
CA GLY A 67 -24.08 2.89 6.90
C GLY A 67 -23.26 2.16 5.85
N ILE A 68 -23.94 1.53 4.90
CA ILE A 68 -23.31 0.84 3.76
C ILE A 68 -23.76 1.51 2.47
N LEU A 69 -22.81 1.98 1.68
CA LEU A 69 -23.04 2.52 0.35
C LEU A 69 -22.90 1.39 -0.68
N LYS A 70 -24.03 0.90 -1.16
CA LYS A 70 -24.07 -0.23 -2.08
C LYS A 70 -23.61 0.14 -3.48
N ASN A 71 -22.73 -0.66 -4.06
CA ASN A 71 -22.15 -0.44 -5.41
C ASN A 71 -21.49 0.94 -5.60
N ALA A 72 -21.06 1.58 -4.52
CA ALA A 72 -20.49 2.92 -4.56
C ALA A 72 -19.08 2.94 -5.16
N ASN A 73 -18.37 1.80 -5.09
CA ASN A 73 -17.07 1.59 -5.72
C ASN A 73 -17.16 0.81 -7.04
N GLY A 74 -18.32 0.82 -7.70
CA GLY A 74 -18.60 0.03 -8.92
C GLY A 74 -19.51 -1.18 -8.65
N PRO A 75 -19.83 -1.98 -9.68
CA PRO A 75 -20.71 -3.14 -9.52
C PRO A 75 -20.17 -4.12 -8.47
N LYS A 76 -20.97 -4.41 -7.43
CA LYS A 76 -20.61 -5.20 -6.24
C LYS A 76 -19.49 -4.62 -5.37
N GLY A 77 -19.03 -3.40 -5.64
CA GLY A 77 -18.07 -2.68 -4.82
C GLY A 77 -18.79 -1.87 -3.74
N ASP A 78 -19.05 -2.49 -2.60
CA ASP A 78 -19.70 -1.83 -1.48
C ASP A 78 -18.68 -0.97 -0.72
N ILE A 79 -19.12 0.13 -0.11
CA ILE A 79 -18.28 0.92 0.79
C ILE A 79 -18.97 0.97 2.15
N ILE A 80 -18.25 0.58 3.21
CA ILE A 80 -18.73 0.74 4.58
C ILE A 80 -18.38 2.17 5.00
N LEU A 81 -19.40 3.00 5.23
CA LEU A 81 -19.22 4.37 5.65
C LEU A 81 -19.03 4.42 7.16
N VAL A 82 -17.93 5.00 7.63
CA VAL A 82 -17.60 5.06 9.04
C VAL A 82 -17.20 6.46 9.48
N ARG A 83 -17.47 6.75 10.74
CA ARG A 83 -16.94 7.90 11.47
C ARG A 83 -15.76 7.43 12.31
N LEU A 84 -14.62 8.09 12.16
CA LEU A 84 -13.46 7.86 13.01
C LEU A 84 -13.58 8.68 14.29
N GLY A 85 -13.15 8.11 15.40
CA GLY A 85 -13.15 8.75 16.71
C GLY A 85 -11.79 8.71 17.38
N GLY A 86 -11.67 9.45 18.48
CA GLY A 86 -10.44 9.59 19.24
C GLY A 86 -9.69 10.87 18.86
N THR A 87 -9.00 11.44 19.85
CA THR A 87 -8.47 12.81 19.79
C THR A 87 -7.59 13.09 18.56
N LYS A 88 -6.76 12.13 18.15
CA LYS A 88 -5.90 12.27 16.95
C LYS A 88 -6.71 12.26 15.66
N ALA A 89 -7.66 11.32 15.50
CA ALA A 89 -8.48 11.21 14.29
C ALA A 89 -9.45 12.39 14.15
N GLU A 90 -10.04 12.84 15.26
CA GLU A 90 -10.89 14.03 15.31
C GLU A 90 -10.15 15.31 14.93
N TYR A 91 -8.88 15.42 15.35
CA TYR A 91 -8.06 16.58 15.02
C TYR A 91 -7.50 16.56 13.59
N THR A 92 -7.07 15.38 13.11
CA THR A 92 -6.38 15.25 11.81
C THR A 92 -7.32 15.00 10.64
N GLY A 93 -8.52 14.46 10.89
CA GLY A 93 -9.40 13.99 9.82
C GLY A 93 -8.91 12.69 9.19
N VAL A 94 -9.40 12.39 7.99
CA VAL A 94 -8.90 11.30 7.15
C VAL A 94 -7.73 11.84 6.32
N VAL A 95 -6.52 11.34 6.59
CA VAL A 95 -5.27 11.85 5.99
C VAL A 95 -4.70 10.88 4.97
N ALA A 96 -4.04 11.41 3.96
CA ALA A 96 -3.21 10.63 3.04
C ALA A 96 -2.16 9.80 3.80
N GLY A 97 -2.08 8.51 3.48
CA GLY A 97 -1.28 7.51 4.19
C GLY A 97 -2.01 6.74 5.30
N MET A 98 -3.28 7.06 5.60
CA MET A 98 -4.18 6.16 6.34
C MET A 98 -4.85 5.10 5.46
N SER A 99 -4.75 5.21 4.14
CA SER A 99 -5.32 4.21 3.24
C SER A 99 -4.73 2.83 3.53
N GLY A 100 -5.58 1.82 3.69
CA GLY A 100 -5.16 0.50 4.14
C GLY A 100 -5.26 0.27 5.65
N SER A 101 -5.61 1.27 6.47
CA SER A 101 -5.80 1.06 7.91
C SER A 101 -6.88 0.01 8.17
N PRO A 102 -6.54 -1.12 8.84
CA PRO A 102 -7.47 -2.22 9.03
C PRO A 102 -8.54 -1.83 10.04
N VAL A 103 -9.79 -2.13 9.71
CA VAL A 103 -10.97 -1.86 10.53
C VAL A 103 -11.53 -3.18 11.03
N TYR A 104 -11.79 -3.26 12.34
CA TYR A 104 -12.31 -4.44 13.00
C TYR A 104 -13.64 -4.14 13.69
N PHE A 105 -14.60 -5.05 13.52
CA PHE A 105 -15.84 -5.10 14.29
C PHE A 105 -15.92 -6.45 14.99
N ASP A 106 -16.23 -6.47 16.28
CA ASP A 106 -16.24 -7.68 17.11
C ASP A 106 -14.95 -8.52 17.02
N GLY A 107 -13.80 -7.84 16.87
CA GLY A 107 -12.49 -8.47 16.71
C GLY A 107 -12.25 -9.14 15.35
N LYS A 108 -13.18 -9.03 14.41
CA LYS A 108 -13.09 -9.57 13.05
C LYS A 108 -12.75 -8.47 12.05
N LEU A 109 -11.85 -8.76 11.12
CA LEU A 109 -11.41 -7.82 10.09
C LEU A 109 -12.57 -7.55 9.12
N ALA A 110 -12.95 -6.29 8.98
CA ALA A 110 -14.04 -5.84 8.12
C ALA A 110 -13.53 -5.28 6.78
N GLY A 111 -12.34 -4.66 6.79
CA GLY A 111 -11.80 -4.01 5.60
C GLY A 111 -10.71 -2.99 5.90
N ALA A 112 -10.45 -2.13 4.93
CA ALA A 112 -9.45 -1.07 5.00
C ALA A 112 -10.08 0.31 4.79
N ILE A 113 -9.67 1.30 5.59
CA ILE A 113 -9.93 2.71 5.27
C ILE A 113 -9.34 3.02 3.90
N ALA A 114 -10.14 3.62 3.02
CA ALA A 114 -9.78 3.79 1.61
C ALA A 114 -10.21 5.13 1.02
N PHE A 115 -11.31 5.70 1.51
CA PHE A 115 -11.92 6.90 0.93
C PHE A 115 -12.06 8.00 1.98
N ARG A 116 -11.89 9.25 1.55
CA ARG A 116 -12.31 10.43 2.29
C ARG A 116 -13.63 10.93 1.73
N ILE A 117 -14.52 11.42 2.60
CA ILE A 117 -15.84 11.89 2.20
C ILE A 117 -15.89 13.41 2.23
N GLY A 118 -16.13 14.00 1.06
CA GLY A 118 -16.21 15.45 0.89
C GLY A 118 -14.87 16.18 0.94
N GLU A 119 -14.91 17.46 0.58
CA GLU A 119 -13.78 18.38 0.63
C GLU A 119 -13.97 19.33 1.82
N PHE A 120 -12.91 19.62 2.57
CA PHE A 120 -12.97 20.46 3.77
C PHE A 120 -13.96 19.97 4.85
N SER A 121 -14.25 18.66 4.90
CA SER A 121 -15.11 18.09 5.94
C SER A 121 -14.55 18.35 7.33
N LYS A 122 -15.41 18.83 8.23
CA LYS A 122 -15.08 18.99 9.66
C LYS A 122 -15.21 17.69 10.44
N GLU A 123 -15.87 16.69 9.87
CA GLU A 123 -16.06 15.38 10.49
C GLU A 123 -15.14 14.34 9.83
N PRO A 124 -14.45 13.50 10.62
CA PRO A 124 -13.52 12.48 10.12
C PRO A 124 -14.30 11.26 9.59
N ILE A 125 -15.01 11.43 8.48
CA ILE A 125 -15.78 10.35 7.83
C ILE A 125 -14.92 9.70 6.75
N ALA A 126 -14.78 8.38 6.86
CA ALA A 126 -14.04 7.54 5.94
C ALA A 126 -14.97 6.53 5.24
N GLY A 127 -14.61 6.17 4.01
CA GLY A 127 -15.12 4.96 3.36
C GLY A 127 -14.13 3.82 3.54
N VAL A 128 -14.65 2.64 3.89
CA VAL A 128 -13.89 1.41 4.10
C VAL A 128 -14.20 0.44 2.98
N THR A 129 -13.15 -0.03 2.30
CA THR A 129 -13.22 -1.12 1.31
C THR A 129 -13.32 -2.46 2.04
N PRO A 130 -14.35 -3.28 1.77
CA PRO A 130 -14.54 -4.56 2.44
C PRO A 130 -13.36 -5.52 2.24
N ILE A 131 -12.99 -6.24 3.30
CA ILE A 131 -11.87 -7.19 3.25
C ILE A 131 -12.08 -8.30 2.23
N SER A 132 -13.32 -8.72 1.98
CA SER A 132 -13.65 -9.73 0.97
C SER A 132 -13.18 -9.30 -0.42
N GLU A 133 -13.33 -8.02 -0.76
CA GLU A 133 -12.92 -7.47 -2.06
C GLU A 133 -11.39 -7.33 -2.16
N MET A 134 -10.70 -7.12 -1.04
CA MET A 134 -9.24 -7.04 -1.02
C MET A 134 -8.59 -8.42 -1.15
N LEU A 135 -9.18 -9.44 -0.50
CA LEU A 135 -8.70 -10.82 -0.55
C LEU A 135 -8.82 -11.45 -1.96
N GLU A 136 -9.70 -10.93 -2.82
CA GLU A 136 -9.78 -11.34 -4.22
C GLU A 136 -8.50 -11.03 -5.01
N ILE A 137 -7.71 -10.03 -4.59
CA ILE A 137 -6.42 -9.70 -5.24
C ILE A 137 -5.46 -10.89 -5.13
N SER A 138 -5.38 -11.53 -3.97
CA SER A 138 -4.52 -12.71 -3.75
C SER A 138 -4.98 -13.93 -4.56
N ALA A 139 -6.30 -14.06 -4.80
CA ALA A 139 -6.83 -15.14 -5.62
C ALA A 139 -6.45 -15.01 -7.11
N LEU A 140 -6.36 -13.78 -7.62
CA LEU A 140 -5.93 -13.51 -9.00
C LEU A 140 -4.46 -13.90 -9.24
N ASP A 141 -3.61 -13.74 -8.24
CA ASP A 141 -2.19 -14.08 -8.33
C ASP A 141 -1.95 -15.61 -8.29
N SER A 142 -2.83 -16.34 -7.61
CA SER A 142 -2.76 -17.81 -7.50
C SER A 142 -3.21 -18.54 -8.79
N THR A 143 -3.79 -17.85 -9.76
CA THR A 143 -4.16 -18.43 -11.06
C THR A 143 -3.01 -18.28 -12.07
N PRO A 144 -2.38 -19.38 -12.53
CA PRO A 144 -1.38 -19.30 -13.60
C PRO A 144 -2.06 -18.80 -14.87
N THR A 145 -1.76 -17.57 -15.28
CA THR A 145 -2.36 -17.01 -16.50
C THR A 145 -1.63 -17.57 -17.72
N SER A 146 -2.08 -18.73 -18.23
CA SER A 146 -1.72 -19.24 -19.55
C SER A 146 -2.91 -19.26 -20.53
N VAL A 147 -4.04 -18.65 -20.17
CA VAL A 147 -5.17 -18.52 -21.09
C VAL A 147 -5.07 -17.17 -21.80
N PRO A 148 -4.85 -17.13 -23.13
CA PRO A 148 -4.97 -15.88 -23.87
C PRO A 148 -6.43 -15.43 -23.77
N VAL A 149 -6.65 -14.31 -23.08
CA VAL A 149 -7.94 -13.63 -23.11
C VAL A 149 -8.13 -13.10 -24.52
N GLN A 150 -8.81 -13.87 -25.37
CA GLN A 150 -9.38 -13.34 -26.60
C GLN A 150 -10.44 -12.31 -26.17
N ALA A 151 -10.06 -11.04 -26.21
CA ALA A 151 -11.00 -9.95 -26.13
C ALA A 151 -11.96 -10.05 -27.32
N LYS A 152 -13.10 -10.73 -27.14
CA LYS A 152 -14.26 -10.52 -27.99
C LYS A 152 -14.71 -9.09 -27.71
N SER A 153 -14.42 -8.21 -28.67
CA SER A 153 -14.97 -6.86 -28.70
C SER A 153 -16.49 -6.95 -28.68
N ILE A 154 -17.09 -6.61 -27.54
CA ILE A 154 -18.50 -6.28 -27.44
C ILE A 154 -18.57 -4.78 -27.73
N PRO A 155 -19.11 -4.33 -28.89
CA PRO A 155 -19.26 -2.92 -29.17
C PRO A 155 -20.26 -2.32 -28.18
N GLY A 156 -19.81 -1.40 -27.32
CA GLY A 156 -20.71 -0.61 -26.45
C GLY A 156 -20.32 -0.53 -24.98
N LEU A 157 -19.31 -1.25 -24.50
CA LEU A 157 -18.78 -1.07 -23.15
C LEU A 157 -17.46 -0.30 -23.23
N THR A 158 -17.56 1.03 -23.23
CA THR A 158 -16.42 1.89 -22.92
C THR A 158 -15.97 1.55 -21.50
N ALA A 159 -14.85 0.85 -21.37
CA ALA A 159 -14.09 0.81 -20.13
C ALA A 159 -13.77 2.27 -19.77
N LYS A 160 -14.52 2.84 -18.83
CA LYS A 160 -14.27 4.19 -18.34
C LYS A 160 -13.03 4.13 -17.44
N THR A 161 -11.87 4.18 -18.08
CA THR A 161 -10.68 4.73 -17.47
C THR A 161 -11.00 6.19 -17.15
N SER A 162 -11.05 6.54 -15.86
CA SER A 162 -11.19 7.93 -15.43
C SER A 162 -9.92 8.69 -15.80
N GLY A 163 -9.83 9.13 -17.06
CA GLY A 163 -8.88 10.16 -17.50
C GLY A 163 -9.51 11.55 -17.32
N PRO A 164 -8.73 12.59 -17.03
CA PRO A 164 -9.28 13.92 -16.80
C PRO A 164 -9.64 14.62 -18.12
N GLY A 165 -10.79 15.29 -18.12
CA GLY A 165 -11.14 16.28 -19.13
C GLY A 165 -12.26 15.87 -20.07
N LEU A 166 -13.50 15.98 -19.59
CA LEU A 166 -14.68 16.44 -20.33
C LEU A 166 -15.75 16.77 -19.27
N PRO A 167 -16.26 18.01 -19.19
CA PRO A 167 -17.36 18.33 -18.28
C PRO A 167 -18.64 17.72 -18.85
N SER A 168 -18.86 16.44 -18.54
CA SER A 168 -20.20 15.87 -18.66
C SER A 168 -21.02 16.49 -17.54
N ALA A 169 -21.95 17.39 -17.91
CA ALA A 169 -23.04 17.80 -17.04
C ALA A 169 -23.88 16.55 -16.71
N ALA A 170 -23.44 15.78 -15.74
CA ALA A 170 -24.11 14.59 -15.22
C ALA A 170 -24.50 14.88 -13.78
N ALA A 171 -25.78 14.61 -13.50
CA ALA A 171 -26.49 14.87 -12.26
C ALA A 171 -25.62 14.75 -11.00
N GLN A 172 -25.87 15.62 -10.02
CA GLN A 172 -25.27 15.57 -8.69
C GLN A 172 -25.47 14.18 -8.06
N SER A 173 -24.52 13.29 -8.32
CA SER A 173 -24.48 11.93 -7.80
C SER A 173 -23.57 11.94 -6.57
N PHE A 174 -23.98 11.26 -5.52
CA PHE A 174 -23.18 11.07 -4.30
C PHE A 174 -21.77 10.53 -4.58
N ALA A 175 -21.55 9.89 -5.74
CA ALA A 175 -20.26 9.45 -6.23
C ALA A 175 -19.20 10.58 -6.31
N ASN A 176 -19.60 11.83 -6.50
CA ASN A 176 -18.67 12.98 -6.53
C ASN A 176 -18.10 13.35 -5.14
N TYR A 177 -18.71 12.86 -4.06
CA TYR A 177 -18.25 13.10 -2.68
C TYR A 177 -17.37 11.98 -2.13
N LEU A 178 -17.35 10.82 -2.79
CA LEU A 178 -16.45 9.71 -2.48
C LEU A 178 -15.16 9.89 -3.28
N LYS A 179 -14.14 10.43 -2.63
CA LYS A 179 -12.80 10.52 -3.22
C LYS A 179 -11.94 9.44 -2.56
N PRO A 180 -11.23 8.59 -3.33
CA PRO A 180 -10.15 7.80 -2.76
C PRO A 180 -9.25 8.72 -1.92
N ILE A 181 -8.77 8.22 -0.79
CA ILE A 181 -7.72 8.92 -0.07
C ILE A 181 -6.56 9.03 -1.04
N GLU A 182 -6.20 10.25 -1.41
CA GLU A 182 -5.06 10.48 -2.28
C GLU A 182 -3.87 9.73 -1.66
N THR A 183 -3.19 8.92 -2.46
CA THR A 183 -1.86 8.46 -2.10
C THR A 183 -0.88 9.41 -2.75
N PRO A 184 -0.56 10.54 -2.08
CA PRO A 184 0.34 11.50 -2.64
C PRO A 184 1.64 10.80 -2.95
N LEU A 185 2.14 11.05 -4.15
CA LEU A 185 3.51 10.70 -4.46
C LEU A 185 4.38 11.70 -3.72
N VAL A 186 5.14 11.20 -2.76
CA VAL A 186 6.08 11.98 -1.97
C VAL A 186 7.37 12.09 -2.78
N PHE A 187 7.70 13.31 -3.19
CA PHE A 187 8.89 13.60 -3.98
C PHE A 187 9.98 14.18 -3.09
N SER A 188 11.16 13.56 -3.12
CA SER A 188 12.32 13.98 -2.33
C SER A 188 13.56 14.14 -3.21
N GLY A 189 14.41 15.12 -2.90
CA GLY A 189 15.57 15.47 -3.73
C GLY A 189 15.24 16.29 -4.98
N PHE A 190 13.97 16.65 -5.18
CA PHE A 190 13.50 17.54 -6.25
C PHE A 190 13.50 19.01 -5.78
N SER A 191 13.80 19.94 -6.69
CA SER A 191 13.57 21.37 -6.42
C SER A 191 12.09 21.70 -6.53
N GLU A 192 11.63 22.66 -5.73
CA GLU A 192 10.24 23.13 -5.74
C GLU A 192 9.82 23.61 -7.14
N ASP A 193 10.67 24.41 -7.80
CA ASP A 193 10.45 24.90 -9.16
C ASP A 193 10.23 23.75 -10.16
N SER A 194 10.96 22.63 -10.00
CA SER A 194 10.78 21.47 -10.88
C SER A 194 9.42 20.83 -10.67
N ILE A 195 9.00 20.65 -9.42
CA ILE A 195 7.69 20.04 -9.12
C ILE A 195 6.55 20.95 -9.57
N GLN A 196 6.63 22.25 -9.33
CA GLN A 196 5.62 23.20 -9.81
C GLN A 196 5.55 23.24 -11.34
N ARG A 197 6.70 23.19 -12.02
CA ARG A 197 6.74 23.18 -13.50
C ARG A 197 6.09 21.95 -14.12
N PHE A 198 6.16 20.80 -13.46
CA PHE A 198 5.59 19.54 -13.93
C PHE A 198 4.24 19.19 -13.26
N ALA A 199 3.74 20.02 -12.34
CA ALA A 199 2.46 19.82 -11.66
C ALA A 199 1.27 19.67 -12.63
N PRO A 200 1.16 20.42 -13.75
CA PRO A 200 0.08 20.21 -14.71
C PRO A 200 0.09 18.81 -15.34
N GLN A 201 1.27 18.27 -15.62
CA GLN A 201 1.43 16.93 -16.19
C GLN A 201 1.08 15.86 -15.16
N PHE A 202 1.50 16.03 -13.90
CA PHE A 202 1.09 15.12 -12.81
C PHE A 202 -0.42 15.16 -12.60
N ALA A 203 -1.03 16.35 -12.59
CA ALA A 203 -2.48 16.50 -12.46
C ALA A 203 -3.26 15.86 -13.62
N ALA A 204 -2.71 15.91 -14.85
CA ALA A 204 -3.28 15.22 -16.01
C ALA A 204 -3.27 13.69 -15.87
N GLU A 205 -2.38 13.15 -15.05
CA GLU A 205 -2.31 11.72 -14.71
C GLU A 205 -2.99 11.41 -13.35
N GLY A 206 -3.70 12.37 -12.75
CA GLY A 206 -4.36 12.21 -11.45
C GLY A 206 -3.40 12.15 -10.26
N ILE A 207 -2.13 12.53 -10.44
CA ILE A 207 -1.09 12.54 -9.41
C ILE A 207 -1.09 13.90 -8.72
N VAL A 208 -1.18 13.87 -7.39
CA VAL A 208 -0.95 15.05 -6.53
C VAL A 208 0.46 14.95 -5.95
N PRO A 209 1.45 15.67 -6.50
CA PRO A 209 2.81 15.65 -5.97
C PRO A 209 2.84 16.38 -4.63
N VAL A 210 3.41 15.75 -3.60
CA VAL A 210 3.66 16.40 -2.32
C VAL A 210 5.17 16.43 -2.10
N MET A 211 5.68 17.61 -1.75
CA MET A 211 7.08 17.79 -1.37
C MET A 211 7.34 16.98 -0.10
N GLY A 212 8.16 15.93 -0.22
CA GLY A 212 8.62 15.15 0.91
C GLY A 212 9.80 15.82 1.60
N VAL A 213 9.78 15.83 2.93
CA VAL A 213 10.98 16.00 3.75
C VAL A 213 11.30 14.63 4.34
N GLY A 214 11.89 13.77 3.50
CA GLY A 214 12.27 12.41 3.89
C GLY A 214 13.00 11.72 2.75
N SER A 215 13.99 10.90 3.04
CA SER A 215 14.73 10.14 2.02
C SER A 215 14.31 8.69 2.05
N ALA A 216 14.31 8.00 0.91
CA ALA A 216 14.31 6.55 0.92
C ALA A 216 15.72 6.08 1.25
N SER A 217 15.88 5.38 2.36
CA SER A 217 17.18 4.83 2.79
C SER A 217 17.09 3.33 3.00
N ASP A 218 18.24 2.67 3.11
CA ASP A 218 18.31 1.27 3.56
C ASP A 218 18.56 1.17 5.07
N THR A 219 18.20 2.23 5.81
CA THR A 219 18.23 2.20 7.28
C THR A 219 17.33 1.07 7.76
N LYS A 220 17.82 0.25 8.69
CA LYS A 220 17.02 -0.86 9.21
C LYS A 220 16.03 -0.35 10.26
N GLN A 221 14.75 -0.63 10.06
CA GLN A 221 13.69 -0.52 11.05
C GLN A 221 13.53 -1.89 11.75
N PRO A 222 13.85 -2.00 13.05
CA PRO A 222 13.83 -3.29 13.74
C PRO A 222 12.41 -3.87 13.90
N ASP A 223 11.40 -3.01 14.01
CA ASP A 223 10.01 -3.44 14.19
C ASP A 223 9.51 -4.22 12.97
N PRO A 224 8.81 -5.35 13.17
CA PRO A 224 8.15 -6.06 12.07
C PRO A 224 6.99 -5.24 11.52
N LEU A 225 6.57 -5.55 10.29
CA LEU A 225 5.28 -5.07 9.80
C LEU A 225 4.15 -5.87 10.46
N GLU A 226 3.13 -5.16 10.89
CA GLU A 226 1.88 -5.71 11.41
C GLU A 226 0.68 -4.96 10.80
N PRO A 227 -0.55 -5.48 10.87
CA PRO A 227 -1.74 -4.74 10.46
C PRO A 227 -1.79 -3.36 11.14
N GLY A 228 -1.90 -2.31 10.33
CA GLY A 228 -1.82 -0.91 10.76
C GLY A 228 -0.46 -0.25 10.58
N SER A 229 0.62 -0.99 10.27
CA SER A 229 1.96 -0.42 10.00
C SER A 229 1.97 0.39 8.70
N ALA A 230 2.82 1.42 8.64
CA ALA A 230 3.06 2.15 7.40
C ALA A 230 3.98 1.36 6.46
N VAL A 231 3.65 1.35 5.16
CA VAL A 231 4.39 0.65 4.10
C VAL A 231 4.44 1.51 2.85
N SER A 232 5.58 1.53 2.17
CA SER A 232 5.78 2.36 0.97
C SER A 232 6.05 1.54 -0.27
N ALA A 233 5.40 1.90 -1.38
CA ALA A 233 5.74 1.50 -2.72
C ALA A 233 6.70 2.55 -3.32
N ILE A 234 7.88 2.11 -3.76
CA ILE A 234 8.90 3.01 -4.29
C ILE A 234 8.84 3.03 -5.82
N LEU A 235 8.57 4.20 -6.41
CA LEU A 235 8.51 4.38 -7.86
C LEU A 235 9.88 4.80 -8.44
N VAL A 236 10.59 5.66 -7.70
CA VAL A 236 11.93 6.14 -8.01
C VAL A 236 12.77 6.12 -6.74
N ARG A 237 14.01 5.65 -6.82
CA ARG A 237 14.96 5.63 -5.70
C ARG A 237 16.36 6.06 -6.12
N GLY A 238 17.04 6.84 -5.29
CA GLY A 238 18.45 7.25 -5.47
C GLY A 238 18.72 8.67 -4.98
N ASP A 239 19.36 9.50 -5.81
CA ASP A 239 19.53 10.95 -5.53
C ASP A 239 18.18 11.70 -5.49
N MET A 240 17.15 11.11 -6.07
CA MET A 240 15.76 11.57 -6.03
C MET A 240 14.86 10.37 -5.74
N ASP A 241 13.88 10.57 -4.87
CA ASP A 241 12.95 9.53 -4.47
C ASP A 241 11.51 9.94 -4.79
N ILE A 242 10.73 8.97 -5.26
CA ILE A 242 9.27 9.08 -5.40
C ILE A 242 8.66 7.86 -4.73
N ALA A 243 7.91 8.07 -3.66
CA ALA A 243 7.28 7.00 -2.89
C ALA A 243 5.79 7.26 -2.66
N ALA A 244 5.01 6.20 -2.70
CA ALA A 244 3.62 6.16 -2.32
C ALA A 244 3.49 5.39 -1.01
N THR A 245 2.99 6.01 0.06
CA THR A 245 2.88 5.36 1.37
C THR A 245 1.43 5.11 1.74
N CYS A 246 1.15 3.86 2.10
CA CYS A 246 -0.12 3.38 2.61
C CYS A 246 0.08 2.75 4.00
N THR A 247 -0.98 2.17 4.51
CA THR A 247 -1.01 1.33 5.70
C THR A 247 -1.27 -0.13 5.31
N VAL A 248 -0.68 -1.07 6.04
CA VAL A 248 -0.91 -2.51 5.88
C VAL A 248 -2.26 -2.90 6.47
N THR A 249 -3.10 -3.58 5.71
CA THR A 249 -4.43 -4.05 6.15
C THR A 249 -4.37 -5.47 6.70
N TYR A 250 -3.68 -6.36 5.97
CA TYR A 250 -3.67 -7.80 6.22
C TYR A 250 -2.27 -8.33 5.98
N ILE A 251 -1.86 -9.30 6.79
CA ILE A 251 -0.57 -9.99 6.66
C ILE A 251 -0.80 -11.48 6.84
N ASP A 252 -0.20 -12.27 5.96
CA ASP A 252 0.04 -13.70 6.11
C ASP A 252 1.55 -13.99 6.03
N PRO A 253 2.01 -15.25 6.15
CA PRO A 253 3.44 -15.57 6.14
C PRO A 253 4.21 -15.16 4.86
N GLN A 254 3.52 -15.02 3.72
CA GLN A 254 4.13 -14.76 2.41
C GLN A 254 3.73 -13.40 1.84
N HIS A 255 2.53 -12.92 2.18
CA HIS A 255 1.94 -11.75 1.56
C HIS A 255 1.46 -10.72 2.57
N LEU A 256 1.31 -9.49 2.06
CA LEU A 256 0.52 -8.47 2.72
C LEU A 256 -0.44 -7.81 1.72
N LEU A 257 -1.57 -7.34 2.23
CA LEU A 257 -2.43 -6.40 1.51
C LEU A 257 -2.26 -5.02 2.13
N ALA A 258 -2.10 -4.02 1.28
CA ALA A 258 -1.98 -2.63 1.69
C ALA A 258 -2.81 -1.74 0.79
N CYS A 259 -3.00 -0.49 1.26
CA CYS A 259 -3.99 0.43 0.69
C CYS A 259 -5.40 -0.20 0.72
N GLY A 260 -6.44 0.59 0.45
CA GLY A 260 -7.81 0.07 0.26
C GLY A 260 -8.38 0.46 -1.09
N HIS A 261 -7.53 0.91 -2.00
CA HIS A 261 -7.82 1.49 -3.30
C HIS A 261 -6.56 1.33 -4.17
N PRO A 262 -6.62 1.53 -5.49
CA PRO A 262 -5.44 1.42 -6.34
C PRO A 262 -4.45 2.55 -6.04
N LEU A 263 -3.16 2.29 -6.24
CA LEU A 263 -2.16 3.35 -6.29
C LEU A 263 -2.29 4.10 -7.62
N LEU A 264 -2.08 3.39 -8.73
CA LEU A 264 -2.20 3.91 -10.10
C LEU A 264 -3.02 2.96 -10.99
N GLN A 265 -3.49 1.84 -10.42
CA GLN A 265 -4.26 0.79 -11.08
C GLN A 265 -3.51 0.14 -12.25
N PHE A 266 -2.20 -0.02 -12.13
CA PHE A 266 -1.36 -0.61 -13.18
C PHE A 266 -1.54 -2.12 -13.38
N GLY A 267 -2.25 -2.78 -12.47
CA GLY A 267 -2.45 -4.21 -12.52
C GLY A 267 -1.22 -4.97 -12.04
N MET A 268 -0.58 -5.77 -12.88
CA MET A 268 0.65 -6.46 -12.46
C MET A 268 1.79 -5.46 -12.37
N ILE A 269 2.45 -5.41 -11.22
CA ILE A 269 3.54 -4.49 -10.92
C ILE A 269 4.73 -5.24 -10.32
N ASN A 270 5.84 -4.54 -10.16
CA ASN A 270 7.04 -5.04 -9.47
C ASN A 270 7.75 -3.86 -8.81
N LEU A 271 7.10 -3.28 -7.79
CA LEU A 271 7.59 -2.10 -7.08
C LEU A 271 8.29 -2.53 -5.78
N PRO A 272 9.46 -1.97 -5.42
CA PRO A 272 10.03 -2.17 -4.10
C PRO A 272 9.03 -1.85 -3.00
N MET A 273 8.81 -2.81 -2.11
CA MET A 273 7.98 -2.68 -0.93
C MET A 273 8.89 -2.46 0.28
N THR A 274 8.80 -1.30 0.91
CA THR A 274 9.64 -0.93 2.05
C THR A 274 8.81 -0.73 3.29
N LYS A 275 9.43 -0.90 4.46
CA LYS A 275 8.83 -0.35 5.68
C LYS A 275 8.88 1.18 5.63
N ALA A 276 8.10 1.82 6.50
CA ALA A 276 8.07 3.26 6.61
C ALA A 276 7.94 3.72 8.07
N GLN A 277 8.69 4.76 8.41
CA GLN A 277 8.55 5.50 9.65
C GLN A 277 7.77 6.79 9.39
N VAL A 278 6.69 7.01 10.13
CA VAL A 278 5.92 8.25 10.09
C VAL A 278 6.58 9.27 11.00
N LEU A 279 7.15 10.34 10.44
CA LEU A 279 7.77 11.40 11.22
C LEU A 279 6.72 12.31 11.87
N ALA A 280 5.67 12.63 11.11
CA ALA A 280 4.56 13.44 11.57
C ALA A 280 3.31 13.20 10.70
N THR A 281 2.14 13.39 11.28
CA THR A 281 0.88 13.52 10.54
C THR A 281 0.48 14.99 10.53
N LEU A 282 0.39 15.57 9.34
CA LEU A 282 0.03 16.97 9.17
C LEU A 282 -1.48 17.11 8.97
N PRO A 283 -2.21 17.76 9.89
CA PRO A 283 -3.61 18.11 9.70
C PRO A 283 -3.74 19.26 8.70
N SER A 284 -4.70 19.17 7.79
CA SER A 284 -5.02 20.27 6.88
C SER A 284 -6.41 20.08 6.29
N PRO A 285 -7.24 21.13 6.25
CA PRO A 285 -8.56 21.03 5.63
C PRO A 285 -8.45 20.86 4.10
N LEU A 286 -7.34 21.32 3.50
CA LEU A 286 -7.06 21.20 2.06
C LEU A 286 -6.43 19.83 1.73
N ASN A 287 -5.25 19.55 2.29
CA ASN A 287 -4.50 18.33 2.02
C ASN A 287 -3.75 17.85 3.27
N ALA A 288 -4.36 16.93 4.02
CA ALA A 288 -3.76 16.30 5.19
C ALA A 288 -3.02 15.03 4.80
N PHE A 289 -1.77 14.87 5.26
CA PHE A 289 -0.91 13.74 4.87
C PHE A 289 0.13 13.38 5.93
N LYS A 290 0.71 12.19 5.80
CA LYS A 290 1.84 11.73 6.63
C LYS A 290 3.18 12.13 5.98
N ILE A 291 4.09 12.70 6.77
CA ILE A 291 5.51 12.84 6.42
C ILE A 291 6.20 11.55 6.83
N VAL A 292 6.91 10.92 5.90
CA VAL A 292 7.42 9.56 6.07
C VAL A 292 8.85 9.42 5.58
N ASN A 293 9.62 8.59 6.27
CA ASN A 293 10.88 8.04 5.77
C ASN A 293 10.63 6.61 5.32
N ALA A 294 10.92 6.30 4.07
CA ALA A 294 10.97 4.93 3.59
C ALA A 294 12.30 4.28 4.01
N THR A 295 12.23 3.08 4.57
CA THR A 295 13.40 2.39 5.12
C THR A 295 13.77 1.17 4.27
N GLU A 296 14.29 0.10 4.87
CA GLU A 296 14.69 -1.09 4.17
C GLU A 296 13.58 -1.72 3.31
N THR A 297 14.00 -2.27 2.17
CA THR A 297 13.12 -3.08 1.30
C THR A 297 12.89 -4.44 1.96
N VAL A 298 11.62 -4.83 2.07
CA VAL A 298 11.19 -6.10 2.67
C VAL A 298 10.57 -7.06 1.65
N GLY A 299 10.37 -6.62 0.41
CA GLY A 299 9.81 -7.42 -0.66
C GLY A 299 9.43 -6.57 -1.86
N SER A 300 8.40 -7.01 -2.59
CA SER A 300 7.87 -6.28 -3.74
C SER A 300 6.36 -6.26 -3.75
N PHE A 301 5.76 -5.14 -4.16
CA PHE A 301 4.37 -5.09 -4.58
C PHE A 301 4.24 -5.66 -5.98
N VAL A 302 3.28 -6.57 -6.14
CA VAL A 302 3.11 -7.42 -7.34
C VAL A 302 1.77 -7.21 -8.04
N GLN A 303 0.78 -6.68 -7.31
CA GLN A 303 -0.52 -6.32 -7.85
C GLN A 303 -0.92 -4.92 -7.37
N ASP A 304 -1.45 -4.11 -8.27
CA ASP A 304 -2.09 -2.82 -8.03
C ASP A 304 -3.48 -2.84 -8.65
N ARG A 305 -4.48 -3.09 -7.81
CA ARG A 305 -5.86 -3.37 -8.22
C ARG A 305 -6.83 -2.38 -7.60
N HIS A 306 -8.06 -2.41 -8.10
CA HIS A 306 -9.13 -1.48 -7.71
C HIS A 306 -9.43 -1.46 -6.20
N THR A 307 -9.13 -2.52 -5.48
CA THR A 307 -9.44 -2.67 -4.05
C THR A 307 -8.21 -2.62 -3.15
N GLY A 308 -7.01 -2.39 -3.71
CA GLY A 308 -5.76 -2.35 -2.95
C GLY A 308 -4.56 -2.89 -3.72
N ILE A 309 -3.45 -3.06 -3.01
CA ILE A 309 -2.21 -3.60 -3.54
C ILE A 309 -1.76 -4.84 -2.77
N LEU A 310 -1.18 -5.81 -3.48
CA LEU A 310 -0.63 -7.05 -2.92
C LEU A 310 0.89 -6.99 -2.91
N GLY A 311 1.49 -7.24 -1.75
CA GLY A 311 2.93 -7.36 -1.55
C GLY A 311 3.35 -8.79 -1.26
N GLU A 312 4.47 -9.21 -1.82
CA GLU A 312 5.16 -10.47 -1.52
C GLU A 312 6.44 -10.18 -0.73
N PHE A 313 6.57 -10.79 0.46
CA PHE A 313 7.79 -10.67 1.26
C PHE A 313 8.97 -11.39 0.60
N GLY A 314 10.17 -10.81 0.72
CA GLY A 314 11.42 -11.40 0.22
C GLY A 314 11.57 -11.41 -1.31
N LYS A 315 10.52 -11.13 -2.08
CA LYS A 315 10.61 -10.97 -3.54
C LYS A 315 11.45 -9.75 -3.88
N LYS A 316 12.51 -9.97 -4.65
CA LYS A 316 13.42 -8.90 -5.07
C LYS A 316 12.78 -8.09 -6.21
N PRO A 317 12.71 -6.76 -6.09
CA PRO A 317 12.15 -5.93 -7.14
C PRO A 317 13.09 -5.83 -8.35
N GLU A 318 12.52 -5.78 -9.56
CA GLU A 318 13.28 -5.50 -10.79
C GLU A 318 13.23 -4.00 -11.11
N MET A 319 14.37 -3.32 -10.94
CA MET A 319 14.49 -1.89 -11.18
C MET A 319 15.29 -1.61 -12.46
N ILE A 320 14.93 -0.56 -13.20
CA ILE A 320 15.69 -0.07 -14.35
C ILE A 320 16.66 1.01 -13.87
N PRO A 321 17.98 0.85 -14.03
CA PRO A 321 18.92 1.92 -13.74
C PRO A 321 18.77 3.05 -14.76
N VAL A 322 18.64 4.28 -14.28
CA VAL A 322 18.50 5.50 -15.08
C VAL A 322 19.54 6.51 -14.62
N THR A 323 20.44 6.94 -15.50
CA THR A 323 21.41 8.00 -15.20
C THR A 323 21.04 9.26 -15.95
N LEU A 324 20.74 10.34 -15.22
CA LEU A 324 20.42 11.65 -15.77
C LEU A 324 21.66 12.56 -15.66
N THR A 325 22.20 12.98 -16.79
CA THR A 325 23.23 14.02 -16.84
C THR A 325 22.61 15.34 -17.24
N ILE A 326 22.64 16.33 -16.35
CA ILE A 326 22.11 17.66 -16.57
C ILE A 326 23.27 18.56 -16.97
N HIS A 327 23.19 19.12 -18.18
CA HIS A 327 24.11 20.13 -18.66
C HIS A 327 23.50 21.52 -18.43
N GLY A 328 24.08 22.30 -17.52
CA GLY A 328 23.68 23.68 -17.25
C GLY A 328 24.89 24.54 -16.91
N GLY A 329 25.21 25.51 -17.78
CA GLY A 329 26.44 26.31 -17.67
C GLY A 329 27.73 25.51 -17.92
N THR A 330 28.89 26.07 -17.54
CA THR A 330 30.24 25.52 -17.80
C THR A 330 30.56 24.17 -17.15
N THR A 331 29.64 23.56 -16.40
CA THR A 331 29.88 22.30 -15.69
C THR A 331 28.68 21.35 -15.81
N ALA A 332 28.92 20.12 -16.27
CA ALA A 332 27.92 19.05 -16.27
C ALA A 332 27.74 18.49 -14.85
N LYS A 333 26.49 18.22 -14.44
CA LYS A 333 26.17 17.45 -13.22
C LYS A 333 25.54 16.12 -13.61
N THR A 334 26.09 15.01 -13.13
CA THR A 334 25.56 13.65 -13.37
C THR A 334 24.84 13.15 -12.10
N SER A 335 23.65 12.58 -12.25
CA SER A 335 22.86 11.94 -11.19
C SER A 335 22.47 10.52 -11.64
N ALA A 336 22.62 9.52 -10.76
CA ALA A 336 22.32 8.12 -11.04
C ALA A 336 21.10 7.66 -10.23
N ARG A 337 20.23 6.86 -10.84
CA ARG A 337 18.89 6.55 -10.32
C ARG A 337 18.46 5.15 -10.69
N SER A 338 17.39 4.69 -10.06
CA SER A 338 16.65 3.53 -10.51
C SER A 338 15.16 3.86 -10.54
N GLN A 339 14.49 3.46 -11.62
CA GLN A 339 13.06 3.69 -11.84
C GLN A 339 12.33 2.36 -12.01
N PHE A 340 11.05 2.36 -11.66
CA PHE A 340 10.17 1.24 -11.93
C PHE A 340 10.08 0.94 -13.44
N ARG A 341 9.89 -0.34 -13.76
CA ARG A 341 9.58 -0.85 -15.10
C ARG A 341 8.06 -0.97 -15.27
N PRO A 342 7.33 0.03 -15.80
CA PRO A 342 5.98 -0.23 -16.23
C PRO A 342 6.04 -1.20 -17.41
N LEU A 343 5.19 -2.23 -17.39
CA LEU A 343 5.09 -3.25 -18.45
C LEU A 343 4.81 -2.63 -19.84
N PHE A 344 4.44 -1.34 -19.90
CA PHE A 344 4.03 -0.60 -21.09
C PHE A 344 5.00 0.48 -21.60
N LEU A 345 6.16 0.72 -20.97
CA LEU A 345 7.18 1.61 -21.57
C LEU A 345 8.00 0.86 -22.64
N THR A 346 7.35 0.52 -23.75
CA THR A 346 8.05 0.37 -25.02
C THR A 346 8.30 1.78 -25.55
N LEU A 347 9.50 2.31 -25.31
CA LEU A 347 10.01 3.45 -26.07
C LEU A 347 10.17 3.01 -27.53
N SER A 348 9.14 3.23 -28.34
CA SER A 348 9.28 3.29 -29.78
C SER A 348 9.95 4.63 -30.11
N THR A 349 11.25 4.60 -30.30
CA THR A 349 11.97 5.67 -30.99
C THR A 349 11.68 5.52 -32.49
N GLY A 350 10.87 6.42 -33.03
CA GLY A 350 10.84 6.73 -34.46
C GLY A 350 11.73 7.93 -34.73
#